data_AF-A0A5B7Y3K6-F1
#
_entry.id   AF-A0A5B7Y3K6-F1
#
_cell.length_a   1.000
_cell.length_b   1.000
_cell.length_c   1.000
_cell.angle_alpha   90.00
_cell.angle_beta   90.00
_cell.angle_gamma   90.00
#
_symmetry.space_group_name_H-M   'P 1'
#
loop_
_entity.id
_entity.type
_entity.pdbx_description
1 polymer ?
#
loop_
_entity_poly.entity_id
_entity_poly.type
_entity_poly.pdbx_seq_one_letter_code
_entity_poly.pdbx_strand_id
1 'polypeptide(L)'
;MDNAAEKETRPKPVQLPEAVARIEQVARERGIMAVMAMNTRQLSMLLFPDGRNHRKVTARARDVLLSENCKRLADKLTREQLQQELENKPDEHKQLAEGVAKIRQYERKRGIFAVATMNAWQLSVLMFPNGGDRRKVATKARNVLMDEHRKRAADNLKRGELLATVLRAEPKQPETEPIEQQPKLGTQLDTGRK
;
A
#
# COMPACT_ATOMS: atom_id res chain seq x y z
N MET A 1 -3.67 88.63 -2.98
CA MET A 1 -3.38 87.90 -1.72
C MET A 1 -4.06 86.56 -1.86
N ASP A 2 -3.42 85.64 -2.58
CA ASP A 2 -4.03 84.38 -2.97
C ASP A 2 -3.87 83.34 -1.86
N ASN A 3 -5.00 82.88 -1.34
CA ASN A 3 -5.09 81.82 -0.35
C ASN A 3 -4.60 80.51 -0.98
N ALA A 4 -3.44 80.04 -0.54
CA ALA A 4 -2.94 78.70 -0.84
C ALA A 4 -3.83 77.68 -0.13
N ALA A 5 -4.84 77.18 -0.86
CA ALA A 5 -5.63 76.03 -0.44
C ALA A 5 -4.70 74.81 -0.30
N GLU A 6 -4.41 74.43 0.94
CA GLU A 6 -3.78 73.16 1.28
C GLU A 6 -4.63 72.05 0.66
N LYS A 7 -4.12 71.45 -0.42
CA LYS A 7 -4.71 70.25 -1.01
C LYS A 7 -4.59 69.14 0.02
N GLU A 8 -5.67 68.92 0.75
CA GLU A 8 -5.86 67.75 1.62
C GLU A 8 -5.69 66.49 0.75
N THR A 9 -4.48 65.95 0.77
CA THR A 9 -4.10 64.79 -0.04
C THR A 9 -4.78 63.59 0.57
N ARG A 10 -5.90 63.18 -0.03
CA ARG A 10 -6.63 61.98 0.38
C ARG A 10 -5.63 60.82 0.51
N PRO A 11 -5.47 60.25 1.71
CA PRO A 11 -4.51 59.19 1.95
C PRO A 11 -4.90 57.94 1.13
N LYS A 12 -3.93 57.39 0.40
CA LYS A 12 -4.15 56.25 -0.50
C LYS A 12 -4.73 55.06 0.27
N PRO A 13 -5.73 54.35 -0.29
CA PRO A 13 -6.27 53.16 0.33
C PRO A 13 -5.19 52.08 0.41
N VAL A 14 -5.01 51.50 1.60
CA VAL A 14 -4.07 50.40 1.84
C VAL A 14 -4.44 49.22 0.94
N GLN A 15 -3.47 48.78 0.15
CA GLN A 15 -3.67 47.63 -0.74
C GLN A 15 -3.41 46.32 0.01
N LEU A 16 -4.14 45.27 -0.36
CA LEU A 16 -4.00 43.94 0.26
C LEU A 16 -2.56 43.38 0.17
N PRO A 17 -1.82 43.49 -0.94
CA PRO A 17 -0.43 42.99 -1.00
C PRO A 17 0.49 43.66 0.02
N GLU A 18 0.30 44.95 0.26
CA GLU A 18 1.08 45.70 1.25
C GLU A 18 0.76 45.22 2.68
N ALA A 19 -0.51 44.95 2.96
CA ALA A 19 -0.93 44.39 4.24
C ALA A 19 -0.40 42.97 4.47
N VAL A 20 -0.34 42.15 3.41
CA VAL A 20 0.25 40.81 3.43
C VAL A 20 1.75 40.87 3.72
N ALA A 21 2.50 41.76 3.06
CA ALA A 21 3.93 41.91 3.34
C ALA A 21 4.20 42.33 4.79
N ARG A 22 3.38 43.23 5.35
CA ARG A 22 3.51 43.69 6.73
C ARG A 22 3.14 42.59 7.74
N ILE A 23 2.08 41.82 7.51
CA ILE A 23 1.68 40.74 8.42
C ILE A 23 2.64 39.55 8.37
N GLU A 24 3.24 39.27 7.20
CA GLU A 24 4.34 38.31 7.06
C GLU A 24 5.55 38.75 7.86
N GLN A 25 5.90 40.04 7.84
CA GLN A 25 7.00 40.55 8.65
C GLN A 25 6.74 40.34 10.14
N VAL A 26 5.54 40.67 10.63
CA VAL A 26 5.17 40.41 12.02
C VAL A 26 5.20 38.91 12.34
N ALA A 27 4.77 38.05 11.42
CA ALA A 27 4.83 36.60 11.60
C ALA A 27 6.28 36.07 11.65
N ARG A 28 7.22 36.68 10.93
CA ARG A 28 8.65 36.36 11.01
C ARG A 28 9.27 36.80 12.33
N GLU A 29 8.91 37.99 12.81
CA GLU A 29 9.50 38.56 14.03
C GLU A 29 8.91 37.96 15.32
N ARG A 30 7.61 37.67 15.33
CA ARG A 30 6.86 37.28 16.54
C ARG A 30 6.25 35.89 16.46
N GLY A 31 6.35 35.23 15.31
CA GLY A 31 5.74 33.93 15.05
C GLY A 31 4.29 34.03 14.56
N ILE A 32 3.88 33.04 13.77
CA ILE A 32 2.52 32.93 13.21
C ILE A 32 1.47 32.86 14.31
N MET A 33 1.76 32.16 15.42
CA MET A 33 0.82 32.05 16.56
C MET A 33 0.53 33.41 17.20
N ALA A 34 1.51 34.32 17.26
CA ALA A 34 1.29 35.67 17.80
C ALA A 34 0.35 36.48 16.90
N VAL A 35 0.50 36.37 15.57
CA VAL A 35 -0.41 37.00 14.60
C VAL A 35 -1.85 36.48 14.77
N MET A 36 -2.00 35.19 15.07
CA MET A 36 -3.30 34.54 15.27
C MET A 36 -3.98 34.86 16.59
N ALA A 37 -3.20 34.96 17.67
CA ALA A 37 -3.69 35.28 19.00
C ALA A 37 -4.13 36.75 19.14
N MET A 38 -3.55 37.66 18.35
CA MET A 38 -3.90 39.08 18.38
C MET A 38 -5.31 39.33 17.82
N ASN A 39 -6.08 40.18 18.50
CA ASN A 39 -7.33 40.70 17.95
C ASN A 39 -7.03 41.49 16.66
N THR A 40 -7.88 41.35 15.63
CA THR A 40 -7.77 42.07 14.36
C THR A 40 -7.61 43.59 14.53
N ARG A 41 -8.17 44.19 15.58
CA ARG A 41 -7.94 45.61 15.91
C ARG A 41 -6.49 45.86 16.34
N GLN A 42 -5.97 45.05 17.25
CA GLN A 42 -4.58 45.18 17.74
C GLN A 42 -3.59 44.96 16.61
N LEU A 43 -3.84 43.93 15.80
CA LEU A 43 -3.02 43.64 14.64
C LEU A 43 -3.11 44.77 13.61
N SER A 44 -4.29 45.34 13.36
CA SER A 44 -4.44 46.49 12.46
C SER A 44 -3.63 47.71 12.94
N MET A 45 -3.65 48.01 14.24
CA MET A 45 -2.87 49.12 14.80
C MET A 45 -1.36 48.85 14.77
N LEU A 46 -0.96 47.57 14.86
CA LEU A 46 0.44 47.16 14.73
C LEU A 46 0.95 47.27 13.29
N LEU A 47 0.13 46.87 12.31
CA LEU A 47 0.49 46.89 10.89
C LEU A 47 0.46 48.30 10.30
N PHE A 48 -0.43 49.16 10.80
CA PHE A 48 -0.70 50.49 10.26
C PHE A 48 -0.69 51.55 11.37
N PRO A 49 0.36 52.38 11.47
CA PRO A 49 0.48 53.43 12.48
C PRO A 49 -0.31 54.71 12.15
N ASP A 50 -1.19 54.68 11.15
CA ASP A 50 -1.95 55.85 10.66
C ASP A 50 -3.22 56.15 11.49
N GLY A 51 -3.39 55.47 12.64
CA GLY A 51 -4.51 55.65 13.56
C GLY A 51 -5.86 55.15 13.02
N ARG A 52 -5.89 54.59 11.81
CA ARG A 52 -7.12 54.18 11.14
C ARG A 52 -7.41 52.70 11.28
N ASN A 53 -8.70 52.39 11.18
CA ASN A 53 -9.20 51.03 11.36
C ASN A 53 -9.12 50.24 10.05
N HIS A 54 -8.03 49.50 9.85
CA HIS A 54 -7.81 48.63 8.68
C HIS A 54 -8.22 47.19 8.91
N ARG A 55 -9.18 46.94 9.81
CA ARG A 55 -9.62 45.57 10.19
C ARG A 55 -9.95 44.67 9.00
N LYS A 56 -10.65 45.19 7.98
CA LYS A 56 -11.06 44.40 6.81
C LYS A 56 -9.85 43.90 6.01
N VAL A 57 -8.89 44.79 5.74
CA VAL A 57 -7.68 44.44 4.98
C VAL A 57 -6.74 43.57 5.84
N THR A 58 -6.67 43.85 7.13
CA THR A 58 -5.89 43.05 8.11
C THR A 58 -6.41 41.62 8.22
N ALA A 59 -7.73 41.42 8.28
CA ALA A 59 -8.34 40.10 8.32
C ALA A 59 -8.03 39.32 7.04
N ARG A 60 -8.19 39.94 5.86
CA ARG A 60 -7.86 39.31 4.59
C ARG A 60 -6.38 38.95 4.48
N ALA A 61 -5.49 39.82 4.94
CA ALA A 61 -4.05 39.55 4.94
C ALA A 61 -3.70 38.37 5.86
N ARG A 62 -4.39 38.23 7.00
CA ARG A 62 -4.28 37.07 7.91
C ARG A 62 -4.71 35.78 7.24
N ASP A 63 -5.83 35.79 6.53
CA ASP A 63 -6.33 34.60 5.82
C ASP A 63 -5.37 34.15 4.71
N VAL A 64 -4.80 35.12 3.97
CA VAL A 64 -3.78 34.84 2.95
C VAL A 64 -2.54 34.20 3.59
N LEU A 65 -2.01 34.79 4.66
CA LEU A 65 -0.86 34.25 5.40
C LEU A 65 -1.10 32.81 5.87
N LEU A 66 -2.30 32.51 6.41
CA LEU A 66 -2.65 31.16 6.82
C LEU A 66 -2.74 30.21 5.65
N SER A 67 -3.41 30.60 4.57
CA SER A 67 -3.56 29.77 3.39
C SER A 67 -2.21 29.39 2.79
N GLU A 68 -1.25 30.31 2.78
CA GLU A 68 0.09 30.09 2.25
C GLU A 68 0.95 29.25 3.20
N ASN A 69 0.83 29.46 4.52
CA ASN A 69 1.50 28.60 5.49
C ASN A 69 0.94 27.17 5.49
N CYS A 70 -0.37 27.00 5.35
CA CYS A 70 -0.99 25.69 5.18
C CYS A 70 -0.51 24.99 3.91
N LYS A 71 -0.37 25.72 2.78
CA LYS A 71 0.22 25.18 1.54
C LYS A 71 1.67 24.76 1.76
N ARG A 72 2.51 25.62 2.34
CA ARG A 72 3.92 25.31 2.61
C ARG A 72 4.09 24.13 3.57
N LEU A 73 3.22 24.01 4.57
CA LEU A 73 3.21 22.86 5.49
C LEU A 73 2.76 21.60 4.78
N ALA A 74 1.72 21.65 3.95
CA ALA A 74 1.29 20.53 3.13
C ALA A 74 2.39 20.09 2.16
N ASP A 75 3.08 21.03 1.51
CA ASP A 75 4.20 20.74 0.61
C ASP A 75 5.40 20.16 1.37
N LYS A 76 5.72 20.67 2.55
CA LYS A 76 6.77 20.10 3.43
C LYS A 76 6.41 18.70 3.88
N LEU A 77 5.18 18.48 4.35
CA LEU A 77 4.69 17.15 4.71
C LEU A 77 4.71 16.20 3.51
N THR A 78 4.36 16.67 2.32
CA THR A 78 4.40 15.85 1.09
C THR A 78 5.84 15.53 0.70
N ARG A 79 6.77 16.48 0.83
CA ARG A 79 8.20 16.27 0.58
C ARG A 79 8.84 15.40 1.63
N GLU A 80 8.52 15.58 2.90
CA GLU A 80 8.97 14.73 4.01
C GLU A 80 8.37 13.33 3.88
N GLN A 81 7.11 13.18 3.47
CA GLN A 81 6.53 11.88 3.15
C GLN A 81 7.24 11.22 1.97
N LEU A 82 7.50 11.95 0.88
CA LEU A 82 8.27 11.45 -0.26
C LEU A 82 9.72 11.13 0.12
N GLN A 83 10.34 11.93 0.98
CA GLN A 83 11.72 11.75 1.43
C GLN A 83 11.83 10.62 2.46
N GLN A 84 10.82 10.45 3.30
CA GLN A 84 10.66 9.32 4.21
C GLN A 84 10.30 8.04 3.43
N GLU A 85 9.57 8.12 2.31
CA GLU A 85 9.38 7.01 1.37
C GLU A 85 10.66 6.68 0.58
N LEU A 86 11.49 7.67 0.25
CA LEU A 86 12.78 7.49 -0.43
C LEU A 86 13.86 6.93 0.52
N GLU A 87 13.94 7.42 1.76
CA GLU A 87 14.86 6.94 2.81
C GLU A 87 14.40 5.62 3.42
N ASN A 88 13.09 5.38 3.55
CA ASN A 88 12.52 4.09 3.97
C ASN A 88 12.03 3.26 2.77
N LYS A 89 12.83 3.09 1.73
CA LYS A 89 12.73 1.87 0.91
C LYS A 89 13.58 0.76 1.55
N PRO A 90 13.04 -0.09 2.45
CA PRO A 90 13.42 -1.49 2.37
C PRO A 90 12.97 -1.92 0.99
N ASP A 91 13.95 -2.27 0.15
CA ASP A 91 13.79 -2.80 -1.20
C ASP A 91 12.42 -3.49 -1.34
N GLU A 92 11.52 -3.01 -2.21
CA GLU A 92 10.17 -3.59 -2.33
C GLU A 92 10.27 -5.11 -2.59
N HIS A 93 11.34 -5.53 -3.26
CA HIS A 93 11.75 -6.91 -3.46
C HIS A 93 12.04 -7.65 -2.15
N LYS A 94 12.75 -7.03 -1.20
CA LYS A 94 13.03 -7.59 0.12
C LYS A 94 11.75 -7.73 0.94
N GLN A 95 10.90 -6.70 0.96
CA GLN A 95 9.61 -6.77 1.67
C GLN A 95 8.66 -7.83 1.06
N LEU A 96 8.66 -7.94 -0.26
CA LEU A 96 7.90 -8.96 -0.97
C LEU A 96 8.44 -10.35 -0.65
N ALA A 97 9.76 -10.55 -0.64
CA ALA A 97 10.40 -11.82 -0.31
C ALA A 97 10.11 -12.26 1.15
N GLU A 98 10.29 -11.35 2.11
CA GLU A 98 9.95 -11.58 3.52
C GLU A 98 8.45 -11.88 3.69
N GLY A 99 7.62 -11.14 2.96
CA GLY A 99 6.18 -11.32 2.92
C GLY A 99 5.75 -12.69 2.40
N VAL A 100 6.32 -13.13 1.28
CA VAL A 100 6.11 -14.45 0.70
C VAL A 100 6.57 -15.53 1.68
N ALA A 101 7.70 -15.35 2.35
CA ALA A 101 8.20 -16.32 3.34
C ALA A 101 7.24 -16.50 4.52
N LYS A 102 6.68 -15.40 5.06
CA LYS A 102 5.68 -15.46 6.14
C LYS A 102 4.38 -16.12 5.71
N ILE A 103 3.84 -15.76 4.54
CA ILE A 103 2.62 -16.40 4.02
C ILE A 103 2.88 -17.89 3.79
N ARG A 104 4.03 -18.27 3.21
CA ARG A 104 4.40 -19.68 2.99
C ARG A 104 4.55 -20.44 4.32
N GLN A 105 5.08 -19.82 5.36
CA GLN A 105 5.13 -20.42 6.69
C GLN A 105 3.71 -20.67 7.25
N TYR A 106 2.81 -19.73 7.06
CA TYR A 106 1.40 -19.89 7.46
C TYR A 106 0.70 -20.99 6.65
N GLU A 107 0.94 -21.03 5.34
CA GLU A 107 0.48 -22.09 4.45
C GLU A 107 0.92 -23.48 4.92
N ARG A 108 2.19 -23.65 5.29
CA ARG A 108 2.70 -24.94 5.80
C ARG A 108 1.96 -25.41 7.06
N LYS A 109 1.45 -24.48 7.87
CA LYS A 109 0.75 -24.78 9.13
C LYS A 109 -0.76 -24.97 8.96
N ARG A 110 -1.38 -24.27 8.01
CA ARG A 110 -2.84 -24.15 7.88
C ARG A 110 -3.40 -24.58 6.52
N GLY A 111 -2.53 -24.85 5.55
CA GLY A 111 -2.86 -25.20 4.17
C GLY A 111 -3.05 -24.00 3.24
N ILE A 112 -3.01 -24.26 1.94
CA ILE A 112 -3.17 -23.25 0.87
C ILE A 112 -4.54 -22.57 0.89
N PHE A 113 -5.61 -23.31 1.24
CA PHE A 113 -6.96 -22.76 1.34
C PHE A 113 -7.06 -21.65 2.38
N ALA A 114 -6.33 -21.77 3.50
CA ALA A 114 -6.32 -20.75 4.53
C ALA A 114 -5.72 -19.43 4.02
N VAL A 115 -4.68 -19.49 3.18
CA VAL A 115 -4.10 -18.29 2.56
C VAL A 115 -5.01 -17.71 1.47
N ALA A 116 -5.62 -18.58 0.66
CA ALA A 116 -6.47 -18.17 -0.46
C ALA A 116 -7.73 -17.42 -0.03
N THR A 117 -8.29 -17.79 1.12
CA THR A 117 -9.52 -17.21 1.68
C THR A 117 -9.28 -15.92 2.47
N MET A 118 -8.03 -15.62 2.85
CA MET A 118 -7.70 -14.38 3.55
C MET A 118 -7.83 -13.17 2.63
N ASN A 119 -8.46 -12.12 3.15
CA ASN A 119 -8.52 -10.84 2.46
C ASN A 119 -7.17 -10.09 2.54
N ALA A 120 -7.00 -9.07 1.70
CA ALA A 120 -5.74 -8.33 1.60
C ALA A 120 -5.30 -7.68 2.92
N TRP A 121 -6.26 -7.28 3.76
CA TRP A 121 -5.97 -6.69 5.06
C TRP A 121 -5.45 -7.75 6.05
N GLN A 122 -6.11 -8.90 6.13
CA GLN A 122 -5.67 -10.04 6.96
C GLN A 122 -4.27 -10.51 6.56
N LEU A 123 -3.97 -10.56 5.26
CA LEU A 123 -2.63 -10.89 4.77
C LEU A 123 -1.61 -9.82 5.12
N SER A 124 -1.98 -8.54 5.02
CA SER A 124 -1.12 -7.42 5.44
C SER A 124 -0.78 -7.50 6.92
N VAL A 125 -1.75 -7.79 7.78
CA VAL A 125 -1.55 -7.96 9.23
C VAL A 125 -0.65 -9.17 9.51
N LEU A 126 -0.89 -10.30 8.84
CA LEU A 126 -0.06 -11.50 8.97
C LEU A 126 1.41 -11.24 8.59
N MET A 127 1.64 -10.48 7.53
CA MET A 127 2.99 -10.18 7.04
C MET A 127 3.68 -9.08 7.85
N PHE A 128 2.92 -8.09 8.30
CA PHE A 128 3.42 -6.86 8.90
C PHE A 128 2.63 -6.53 10.19
N PRO A 129 2.94 -7.23 11.31
CA PRO A 129 2.25 -7.02 12.58
C PRO A 129 2.46 -5.62 13.17
N ASN A 130 3.45 -4.88 12.68
CA ASN A 130 3.82 -3.54 13.16
C ASN A 130 2.85 -2.43 12.68
N GLY A 131 1.73 -2.76 12.05
CA GLY A 131 0.61 -1.83 11.87
C GLY A 131 0.61 -0.95 10.61
N GLY A 132 1.44 -1.24 9.60
CA GLY A 132 1.41 -0.51 8.32
C GLY A 132 0.40 -1.07 7.32
N ASP A 133 -0.37 -0.22 6.64
CA ASP A 133 -1.22 -0.65 5.52
C ASP A 133 -0.36 -1.01 4.30
N ARG A 134 -0.11 -2.31 4.13
CA ARG A 134 0.70 -2.88 3.04
C ARG A 134 -0.11 -3.87 2.22
N ARG A 135 -1.42 -3.62 2.07
CA ARG A 135 -2.35 -4.47 1.29
C ARG A 135 -1.88 -4.74 -0.14
N LYS A 136 -1.23 -3.77 -0.80
CA LYS A 136 -0.67 -3.93 -2.14
C LYS A 136 0.45 -4.98 -2.18
N VAL A 137 1.40 -4.90 -1.26
CA VAL A 137 2.52 -5.86 -1.15
C VAL A 137 1.99 -7.23 -0.75
N ALA A 138 1.02 -7.29 0.17
CA ALA A 138 0.39 -8.54 0.59
C ALA A 138 -0.35 -9.26 -0.54
N THR A 139 -1.05 -8.49 -1.38
CA THR A 139 -1.72 -9.04 -2.57
C THR A 139 -0.71 -9.58 -3.58
N LYS A 140 0.39 -8.84 -3.84
CA LYS A 140 1.48 -9.32 -4.70
C LYS A 140 2.08 -10.62 -4.18
N ALA A 141 2.39 -10.69 -2.88
CA ALA A 141 2.96 -11.88 -2.25
C ALA A 141 2.03 -13.11 -2.37
N ARG A 142 0.72 -12.92 -2.14
CA ARG A 142 -0.28 -13.97 -2.35
C ARG A 142 -0.30 -14.44 -3.80
N ASN A 143 -0.31 -13.53 -4.76
CA ASN A 143 -0.39 -13.89 -6.19
C ASN A 143 0.84 -14.69 -6.63
N VAL A 144 2.05 -14.30 -6.19
CA VAL A 144 3.28 -15.09 -6.42
C VAL A 144 3.12 -16.52 -5.94
N LEU A 145 2.63 -16.71 -4.71
CA LEU A 145 2.38 -18.05 -4.15
C LEU A 145 1.32 -18.83 -4.92
N MET A 146 0.20 -18.20 -5.28
CA MET A 146 -0.86 -18.86 -6.05
C MET A 146 -0.39 -19.27 -7.44
N ASP A 147 0.42 -18.44 -8.10
CA ASP A 147 0.99 -18.75 -9.41
C ASP A 147 1.98 -19.91 -9.33
N GLU A 148 2.81 -20.00 -8.29
CA GLU A 148 3.66 -21.17 -8.03
C GLU A 148 2.85 -22.46 -7.82
N HIS A 149 1.72 -22.37 -7.11
CA HIS A 149 0.83 -23.51 -6.90
C HIS A 149 0.15 -23.94 -8.19
N ARG A 150 -0.31 -23.00 -9.01
CA ARG A 150 -0.87 -23.31 -10.34
C ARG A 150 0.16 -23.97 -11.24
N LYS A 151 1.41 -23.48 -11.25
CA LYS A 151 2.50 -24.09 -12.01
C LYS A 151 2.75 -25.53 -11.56
N ARG A 152 2.88 -25.76 -10.25
CA ARG A 152 3.04 -27.11 -9.69
C ARG A 152 1.87 -28.04 -10.03
N ALA A 153 0.64 -27.54 -9.98
CA ALA A 153 -0.54 -28.31 -10.36
C ALA A 153 -0.52 -28.69 -11.85
N ALA A 154 -0.16 -27.76 -12.73
CA ALA A 154 -0.03 -28.02 -14.17
C ALA A 154 1.08 -29.05 -14.47
N ASP A 155 2.22 -28.96 -13.78
CA ASP A 155 3.32 -29.91 -13.95
C ASP A 155 2.95 -31.32 -13.45
N ASN A 156 2.23 -31.40 -12.33
CA ASN A 156 1.73 -32.67 -11.81
C ASN A 156 0.70 -33.31 -12.75
N LEU A 157 -0.17 -32.50 -13.38
CA LEU A 157 -1.13 -32.98 -14.37
C LEU A 157 -0.41 -33.56 -15.59
N LYS A 158 0.55 -32.82 -16.15
CA LYS A 158 1.38 -33.31 -17.27
C LYS A 158 2.11 -34.61 -16.94
N ARG A 159 2.67 -34.72 -15.73
CA ARG A 159 3.31 -35.96 -15.26
C ARG A 159 2.31 -37.11 -15.13
N GLY A 160 1.11 -36.84 -14.62
CA GLY A 160 0.02 -37.82 -14.55
C GLY A 160 -0.41 -38.31 -15.93
N GLU A 161 -0.52 -37.42 -16.90
CA GLU A 161 -0.81 -37.75 -18.30
C GLU A 161 0.28 -38.61 -18.94
N LEU A 162 1.55 -38.29 -18.70
CA LEU A 162 2.68 -39.12 -19.15
C LEU A 162 2.64 -40.51 -18.51
N LEU A 163 2.42 -40.61 -17.20
CA LEU A 163 2.29 -41.89 -16.50
C LEU A 163 1.09 -42.71 -17.00
N ALA A 164 -0.06 -42.07 -17.25
CA ALA A 164 -1.23 -42.73 -17.81
C ALA A 164 -0.96 -43.22 -19.25
N THR A 165 -0.16 -42.49 -20.03
CA THR A 165 0.24 -42.89 -21.38
C THR A 165 1.20 -44.08 -21.35
N VAL A 166 2.17 -44.10 -20.43
CA VAL A 166 3.08 -45.24 -20.22
C VAL A 166 2.31 -46.48 -19.80
N LEU A 167 1.37 -46.36 -18.84
CA LEU A 167 0.51 -47.47 -18.40
C LEU A 167 -0.41 -47.99 -19.52
N ARG A 168 -0.86 -47.13 -20.44
CA ARG A 168 -1.63 -47.55 -21.62
C ARG A 168 -0.77 -48.18 -22.72
N ALA A 169 0.51 -47.85 -22.76
CA ALA A 169 1.48 -48.37 -23.71
C ALA A 169 2.16 -49.66 -23.23
N GLU A 170 1.95 -50.08 -21.97
CA GLU A 170 2.34 -51.42 -21.53
C GLU A 170 1.60 -52.47 -22.38
N PRO A 171 2.32 -53.35 -23.10
CA PRO A 171 1.68 -54.37 -23.90
C PRO A 171 0.95 -55.33 -22.97
N LYS A 172 -0.33 -55.60 -23.27
CA LYS A 172 -1.05 -56.76 -22.73
C LYS A 172 -0.13 -57.96 -22.88
N GLN A 173 0.21 -58.61 -21.76
CA GLN A 173 0.90 -59.89 -21.79
C GLN A 173 0.14 -60.81 -22.76
N PRO A 174 0.83 -61.53 -23.66
CA PRO A 174 0.14 -62.43 -24.57
C PRO A 174 -0.63 -63.44 -23.73
N GLU A 175 -1.95 -63.45 -23.90
CA GLU A 175 -2.83 -64.50 -23.42
C GLU A 175 -2.30 -65.81 -24.03
N THR A 176 -1.63 -66.63 -23.22
CA THR A 176 -1.37 -68.02 -23.57
C THR A 176 -2.72 -68.72 -23.70
N GLU A 177 -3.14 -68.98 -24.94
CA GLU A 177 -4.30 -69.79 -25.28
C GLU A 177 -4.23 -71.20 -24.65
N PRO A 178 -5.38 -71.84 -24.38
CA PRO A 178 -5.48 -72.97 -23.47
C PRO A 178 -5.03 -74.26 -24.14
N ILE A 179 -4.11 -74.99 -23.50
CA ILE A 179 -3.72 -76.32 -23.95
C ILE A 179 -4.86 -77.30 -23.63
N GLU A 180 -5.57 -77.75 -24.66
CA GLU A 180 -6.42 -78.94 -24.61
C GLU A 180 -5.58 -80.15 -24.17
N GLN A 181 -5.94 -80.75 -23.04
CA GLN A 181 -5.55 -82.12 -22.71
C GLN A 181 -6.79 -82.93 -22.30
N GLN A 182 -7.20 -83.79 -23.22
CA GLN A 182 -8.17 -84.86 -23.04
C GLN A 182 -7.69 -85.93 -22.01
N PRO A 183 -8.59 -86.76 -21.49
CA PRO A 183 -8.50 -87.34 -20.15
C PRO A 183 -7.59 -88.58 -20.13
N LYS A 184 -6.78 -88.72 -19.07
CA LYS A 184 -6.09 -89.99 -18.78
C LYS A 184 -6.81 -90.75 -17.68
N LEU A 185 -7.25 -91.94 -18.06
CA LEU A 185 -7.85 -93.00 -17.26
C LEU A 185 -7.19 -93.14 -15.89
N GLY A 186 -8.00 -93.08 -14.83
CA GLY A 186 -7.62 -93.60 -13.53
C GLY A 186 -7.46 -95.11 -13.61
N THR A 187 -6.21 -95.58 -13.63
CA THR A 187 -5.89 -96.99 -13.40
C THR A 187 -5.30 -97.13 -12.00
N GLN A 188 -5.91 -98.05 -11.28
CA GLN A 188 -5.69 -98.52 -9.92
C GLN A 188 -4.23 -98.52 -9.44
N LEU A 189 -4.03 -98.10 -8.19
CA LEU A 189 -3.03 -98.72 -7.32
C LEU A 189 -3.66 -98.99 -5.94
N ASP A 190 -4.07 -100.25 -5.82
CA ASP A 190 -4.18 -101.03 -4.60
C ASP A 190 -2.91 -100.88 -3.75
N THR A 191 -3.07 -100.46 -2.50
CA THR A 191 -2.06 -100.63 -1.45
C THR A 191 -2.73 -101.27 -0.24
N GLY A 192 -2.86 -102.60 -0.31
CA GLY A 192 -3.24 -103.42 0.83
C GLY A 192 -2.19 -103.45 1.95
N ARG A 193 -2.73 -103.62 3.17
CA ARG A 193 -2.15 -104.18 4.41
C ARG A 193 -1.21 -103.31 5.26
N LYS A 194 -1.59 -103.04 6.50
CA LYS A 194 -1.71 -104.03 7.60
C LYS A 194 -2.78 -103.64 8.60
#